data_AF-A0A948UHB6-F1
#
_entry.id   AF-A0A948UHB6-F1
#
_cell.length_a   1.000
_cell.length_b   1.000
_cell.length_c   1.000
_cell.angle_alpha   90.00
_cell.angle_beta   90.00
_cell.angle_gamma   90.00
#
_symmetry.space_group_name_H-M   'P 1'
#
loop_
_entity.id
_entity.type
_entity.pdbx_description
1 polymer ?
#
loop_
_entity_poly.entity_id
_entity_poly.type
_entity_poly.pdbx_seq_one_letter_code
_entity_poly.pdbx_strand_id
1 'polypeptide(L)'
;MAKHPAEVFGYPIRSVSELPKKGSKRYWCPFAENKCNKQSRLIRYPMGVCSVRYGDSIVALCPRRFLQNNTVFKNIADRHFKTRNDLVIFSEIGLSHTGTFDYVMVKHKPFSSDIEDFVVIEFQTGQTTGTGQLVQGLKDCIKGEDVGGKSYGFGLNLADIWKRSFTQILNKGIVMENWGHKIFWVIQEPVYQDFLNRYNLNGMAYHDEHATVFTIYDMKKESGKYNLFDTRIESSTIDDLFNAFRNNPNIPSKKTFVNKLKTKLTAKMELKLKF
;
A
#
# COMPACT_ATOMS: atom_id res chain seq x y z
N MET A 1 3.57 -11.98 17.87
CA MET A 1 3.56 -11.75 16.40
C MET A 1 4.92 -11.21 15.98
N ALA A 2 5.62 -11.86 15.04
CA ALA A 2 6.95 -11.44 14.58
C ALA A 2 6.88 -10.12 13.80
N LYS A 3 7.78 -9.19 14.09
CA LYS A 3 7.79 -7.86 13.46
C LYS A 3 9.21 -7.40 13.19
N HIS A 4 9.64 -7.46 11.94
CA HIS A 4 10.99 -7.03 11.56
C HIS A 4 11.03 -6.66 10.06
N PRO A 5 12.06 -5.94 9.59
CA PRO A 5 12.29 -5.79 8.16
C PRO A 5 12.32 -7.15 7.46
N ALA A 6 11.75 -7.24 6.26
CA ALA A 6 11.82 -8.43 5.42
C ALA A 6 12.74 -8.19 4.21
N GLU A 7 12.66 -7.00 3.63
CA GLU A 7 13.56 -6.53 2.58
C GLU A 7 14.11 -5.13 2.90
N VAL A 8 15.43 -4.98 2.72
CA VAL A 8 16.15 -3.71 2.85
C VAL A 8 16.86 -3.44 1.52
N PHE A 9 16.51 -2.32 0.88
CA PHE A 9 16.92 -1.93 -0.48
C PHE A 9 16.65 -3.02 -1.53
N GLY A 10 15.55 -3.75 -1.36
CA GLY A 10 15.15 -4.87 -2.24
C GLY A 10 15.90 -6.17 -2.01
N TYR A 11 16.78 -6.25 -1.01
CA TYR A 11 17.46 -7.48 -0.61
C TYR A 11 16.73 -8.09 0.59
N PRO A 12 16.42 -9.40 0.56
CA PRO A 12 15.97 -10.12 1.75
C PRO A 12 16.94 -9.94 2.90
N ILE A 13 16.45 -9.89 4.15
CA ILE A 13 17.29 -9.63 5.35
C ILE A 13 18.55 -10.51 5.46
N ARG A 14 18.52 -11.75 4.96
CA ARG A 14 19.67 -12.67 4.98
C ARG A 14 20.77 -12.32 3.96
N SER A 15 20.47 -11.49 2.98
CA SER A 15 21.38 -11.02 1.93
C SER A 15 21.72 -9.54 2.07
N VAL A 16 21.43 -8.91 3.21
CA VAL A 16 21.73 -7.49 3.44
C VAL A 16 23.24 -7.22 3.47
N SER A 17 24.05 -8.22 3.82
CA SER A 17 25.52 -8.16 3.73
C SER A 17 26.03 -7.92 2.30
N GLU A 18 25.24 -8.30 1.28
CA GLU A 18 25.55 -8.14 -0.15
C GLU A 18 25.27 -6.70 -0.65
N LEU A 19 24.71 -5.83 0.19
CA LEU A 19 24.40 -4.46 -0.22
C LEU A 19 25.66 -3.69 -0.64
N PRO A 20 25.61 -2.96 -1.78
CA PRO A 20 26.69 -2.07 -2.17
C PRO A 20 26.92 -0.97 -1.11
N LYS A 21 28.11 -1.00 -0.48
CA LYS A 21 28.47 -0.06 0.61
C LYS A 21 28.96 1.30 0.11
N LYS A 22 29.44 1.38 -1.14
CA LYS A 22 30.02 2.58 -1.78
C LYS A 22 29.63 2.65 -3.26
N GLY A 23 29.95 3.77 -3.91
CA GLY A 23 29.73 3.98 -5.34
C GLY A 23 28.27 4.33 -5.70
N SER A 24 27.99 4.33 -7.00
CA SER A 24 26.68 4.72 -7.58
C SER A 24 25.53 3.82 -7.13
N LYS A 25 25.80 2.55 -6.82
CA LYS A 25 24.80 1.58 -6.35
C LYS A 25 24.51 1.64 -4.84
N ARG A 26 25.16 2.55 -4.09
CA ARG A 26 24.88 2.71 -2.65
C ARG A 26 23.43 3.20 -2.46
N TYR A 27 22.64 2.43 -1.70
CA TYR A 27 21.20 2.69 -1.46
C TYR A 27 20.31 2.60 -2.71
N TRP A 28 20.73 1.81 -3.69
CA TRP A 28 19.96 1.54 -4.90
C TRP A 28 18.65 0.82 -4.62
N CYS A 29 17.58 1.19 -5.33
CA CYS A 29 16.31 0.47 -5.35
C CYS A 29 16.25 -0.37 -6.64
N PRO A 30 16.29 -1.71 -6.55
CA PRO A 30 16.28 -2.56 -7.74
C PRO A 30 14.96 -2.54 -8.49
N PHE A 31 13.86 -2.14 -7.84
CA PHE A 31 12.53 -2.13 -8.45
C PHE A 31 12.25 -0.89 -9.31
N ALA A 32 12.91 0.22 -9.01
CA ALA A 32 12.73 1.49 -9.73
C ALA A 32 13.99 1.90 -10.50
N GLU A 33 15.02 1.05 -10.48
CA GLU A 33 16.33 1.30 -11.11
C GLU A 33 16.85 2.72 -10.84
N ASN A 34 16.76 3.15 -9.58
CA ASN A 34 17.26 4.45 -9.13
C ASN A 34 17.57 4.40 -7.64
N LYS A 35 18.18 5.45 -7.09
CA LYS A 35 18.38 5.60 -5.64
C LYS A 35 17.04 5.54 -4.90
N CYS A 36 17.04 4.88 -3.75
CA CYS A 36 15.89 4.84 -2.87
C CYS A 36 15.48 6.25 -2.44
N ASN A 37 14.21 6.60 -2.68
CA ASN A 37 13.66 7.92 -2.35
C ASN A 37 13.00 7.97 -0.96
N LYS A 38 12.78 6.82 -0.30
CA LYS A 38 12.10 6.76 1.00
C LYS A 38 13.00 7.36 2.08
N GLN A 39 12.61 8.53 2.61
CA GLN A 39 13.36 9.23 3.66
C GLN A 39 12.78 8.97 5.05
N SER A 40 13.59 9.20 6.09
CA SER A 40 13.14 9.25 7.49
C SER A 40 13.97 10.28 8.23
N ARG A 41 13.31 11.11 9.07
CA ARG A 41 13.98 12.13 9.90
C ARG A 41 14.91 11.54 10.97
N LEU A 42 14.84 10.22 11.21
CA LEU A 42 15.58 9.52 12.26
C LEU A 42 16.96 8.99 11.81
N ILE A 43 17.29 9.15 10.52
CA ILE A 43 18.52 8.65 9.89
C ILE A 43 18.98 9.62 8.80
N ARG A 44 20.29 9.58 8.49
CA ARG A 44 20.91 10.46 7.46
C ARG A 44 21.07 9.78 6.10
N TYR A 45 20.45 8.62 5.92
CA TYR A 45 20.42 7.86 4.67
C TYR A 45 18.99 7.40 4.39
N PRO A 46 18.65 7.02 3.15
CA PRO A 46 17.29 6.57 2.83
C PRO A 46 16.88 5.38 3.70
N MET A 47 15.63 5.34 4.14
CA MET A 47 15.12 4.30 5.04
C MET A 47 15.22 2.91 4.46
N GLY A 48 15.12 2.72 3.14
CA GLY A 48 15.44 1.45 2.49
C GLY A 48 14.56 0.24 2.83
N VAL A 49 13.70 0.30 3.86
CA VAL A 49 12.79 -0.80 4.20
C VAL A 49 11.67 -0.87 3.17
N CYS A 50 11.78 -1.85 2.27
CA CYS A 50 10.85 -2.09 1.17
C CYS A 50 9.63 -2.89 1.64
N SER A 51 9.85 -3.88 2.51
CA SER A 51 8.80 -4.71 3.10
C SER A 51 9.18 -5.15 4.52
N VAL A 52 8.18 -5.57 5.29
CA VAL A 52 8.31 -6.07 6.67
C VAL A 52 7.64 -7.42 6.82
N ARG A 53 8.17 -8.26 7.70
CA ARG A 53 7.44 -9.37 8.31
C ARG A 53 6.52 -8.76 9.37
N TYR A 54 5.22 -9.02 9.26
CA TYR A 54 4.22 -8.59 10.23
C TYR A 54 3.29 -9.77 10.54
N GLY A 55 3.62 -10.52 11.58
CA GLY A 55 3.03 -11.84 11.80
C GLY A 55 3.43 -12.80 10.71
N ASP A 56 2.45 -13.47 10.12
CA ASP A 56 2.70 -14.44 9.06
C ASP A 56 2.77 -13.79 7.67
N SER A 57 2.43 -12.50 7.56
CA SER A 57 2.44 -11.77 6.29
C SER A 57 3.76 -11.05 6.01
N ILE A 58 4.06 -10.88 4.73
CA ILE A 58 5.06 -9.94 4.23
C ILE A 58 4.34 -8.72 3.65
N VAL A 59 4.56 -7.55 4.24
CA VAL A 59 3.86 -6.32 3.87
C VAL A 59 4.85 -5.32 3.30
N ALA A 60 4.67 -4.95 2.03
CA ALA A 60 5.33 -3.85 1.37
C ALA A 60 4.99 -2.54 2.08
N LEU A 61 6.02 -1.74 2.34
CA LEU A 61 5.93 -0.40 2.93
C LEU A 61 6.37 0.69 1.95
N CYS A 62 6.60 0.33 0.68
CA CYS A 62 7.08 1.22 -0.35
C CYS A 62 6.36 0.89 -1.66
N PRO A 63 5.68 1.85 -2.30
CA PRO A 63 4.96 1.63 -3.57
C PRO A 63 5.85 1.08 -4.67
N ARG A 64 7.12 1.52 -4.73
CA ARG A 64 8.11 1.01 -5.68
C ARG A 64 8.31 -0.51 -5.58
N ARG A 65 7.96 -1.15 -4.46
CA ARG A 65 8.02 -2.61 -4.34
C ARG A 65 7.09 -3.32 -5.34
N PHE A 66 5.98 -2.70 -5.74
CA PHE A 66 5.06 -3.22 -6.74
C PHE A 66 5.56 -3.09 -8.19
N LEU A 67 6.68 -2.39 -8.42
CA LEU A 67 7.32 -2.29 -9.74
C LEU A 67 8.13 -3.54 -10.13
N GLN A 68 8.19 -4.56 -9.26
CA GLN A 68 8.94 -5.78 -9.53
C GLN A 68 8.55 -6.36 -10.90
N ASN A 69 9.54 -6.43 -11.81
CA ASN A 69 9.44 -7.04 -13.14
C ASN A 69 8.28 -6.51 -14.01
N ASN A 70 7.73 -5.34 -13.68
CA ASN A 70 6.49 -4.80 -14.25
C ASN A 70 5.30 -5.78 -14.16
N THR A 71 5.27 -6.68 -13.17
CA THR A 71 4.23 -7.72 -13.03
C THR A 71 2.83 -7.10 -12.98
N VAL A 72 2.64 -6.07 -12.17
CA VAL A 72 1.34 -5.39 -12.03
C VAL A 72 0.86 -4.83 -13.37
N PHE A 73 1.74 -4.13 -14.09
CA PHE A 73 1.42 -3.55 -15.38
C PHE A 73 1.11 -4.61 -16.43
N LYS A 74 1.90 -5.69 -16.50
CA LYS A 74 1.65 -6.81 -17.43
C LYS A 74 0.30 -7.46 -17.16
N ASN A 75 -0.02 -7.71 -15.89
CA ASN A 75 -1.29 -8.33 -15.49
C ASN A 75 -2.50 -7.44 -15.81
N ILE A 76 -2.37 -6.11 -15.66
CA ILE A 76 -3.44 -5.16 -16.05
C ILE A 76 -3.56 -5.08 -17.57
N ALA A 77 -2.44 -5.06 -18.30
CA ALA A 77 -2.42 -5.05 -19.76
C ALA A 77 -3.15 -6.26 -20.35
N ASP A 78 -2.81 -7.47 -19.88
CA ASP A 78 -3.42 -8.71 -20.35
C ASP A 78 -4.91 -8.79 -19.98
N ARG A 79 -5.30 -8.21 -18.85
CA ARG A 79 -6.69 -8.28 -18.35
C ARG A 79 -7.61 -7.25 -19.01
N HIS A 80 -7.18 -6.00 -19.14
CA HIS A 80 -8.00 -4.90 -19.65
C HIS A 80 -7.88 -4.78 -21.17
N PHE A 81 -6.66 -4.56 -21.67
CA PHE A 81 -6.42 -4.33 -23.10
C PHE A 81 -6.33 -5.62 -23.93
N LYS A 82 -6.17 -6.78 -23.28
CA LYS A 82 -5.96 -8.10 -23.93
C LYS A 82 -4.74 -8.14 -24.86
N THR A 83 -3.81 -7.20 -24.69
CA THR A 83 -2.58 -7.07 -25.48
C THR A 83 -1.52 -6.33 -24.67
N ARG A 84 -0.27 -6.42 -25.11
CA ARG A 84 0.85 -5.62 -24.60
C ARG A 84 1.45 -4.69 -25.65
N ASN A 85 0.85 -4.65 -26.84
CA ASN A 85 1.31 -3.81 -27.95
C ASN A 85 0.72 -2.41 -27.85
N ASP A 86 1.50 -1.41 -28.25
CA ASP A 86 1.12 0.02 -28.27
C ASP A 86 0.60 0.52 -26.92
N LEU A 87 1.18 0.00 -25.84
CA LEU A 87 0.92 0.45 -24.48
C LEU A 87 2.09 1.27 -23.97
N VAL A 88 1.79 2.46 -23.45
CA VAL A 88 2.75 3.34 -22.79
C VAL A 88 2.28 3.62 -21.37
N ILE A 89 3.21 3.65 -20.42
CA ILE A 89 2.93 3.95 -19.02
C ILE A 89 3.54 5.30 -18.67
N PHE A 90 2.71 6.20 -18.17
CA PHE A 90 3.14 7.47 -17.60
C PHE A 90 3.04 7.42 -16.09
N SER A 91 4.00 8.03 -15.39
CA SER A 91 3.99 8.17 -13.93
C SER A 91 3.67 9.61 -13.51
N GLU A 92 2.99 9.76 -12.38
CA GLU A 92 2.73 11.06 -11.74
C GLU A 92 1.97 12.06 -12.63
N ILE A 93 0.90 11.60 -13.29
CA ILE A 93 0.05 12.46 -14.13
C ILE A 93 -0.94 13.26 -13.27
N GLY A 94 -0.84 14.59 -13.31
CA GLY A 94 -1.73 15.50 -12.60
C GLY A 94 -3.03 15.76 -13.36
N LEU A 95 -4.14 15.81 -12.63
CA LEU A 95 -5.43 16.29 -13.10
C LEU A 95 -5.99 17.34 -12.14
N SER A 96 -6.41 18.47 -12.70
CA SER A 96 -6.94 19.58 -11.92
C SER A 96 -8.11 19.14 -11.03
N HIS A 97 -8.11 19.59 -9.77
CA HIS A 97 -9.09 19.25 -8.72
C HIS A 97 -9.20 17.77 -8.31
N THR A 98 -8.56 16.85 -9.03
CA THR A 98 -8.56 15.40 -8.73
C THR A 98 -7.27 14.97 -8.03
N GLY A 99 -6.17 15.68 -8.31
CA GLY A 99 -4.84 15.37 -7.80
C GLY A 99 -4.00 14.61 -8.82
N THR A 100 -2.96 13.93 -8.35
CA THR A 100 -2.03 13.18 -9.19
C THR A 100 -2.39 11.70 -9.19
N PHE A 101 -2.35 11.08 -10.36
CA PHE A 101 -2.42 9.63 -10.53
C PHE A 101 -1.01 9.04 -10.46
N ASP A 102 -0.85 7.94 -9.73
CA ASP A 102 0.45 7.26 -9.61
C ASP A 102 0.95 6.82 -11.00
N TYR A 103 0.09 6.12 -11.75
CA TYR A 103 0.36 5.69 -13.12
C TYR A 103 -0.89 5.78 -14.01
N VAL A 104 -0.67 6.07 -15.29
CA VAL A 104 -1.68 5.97 -16.35
C VAL A 104 -1.10 5.11 -17.46
N MET A 105 -1.80 4.02 -17.80
CA MET A 105 -1.44 3.15 -18.93
C MET A 105 -2.35 3.50 -20.11
N VAL A 106 -1.74 3.91 -21.21
CA VAL A 106 -2.40 4.42 -22.41
C VAL A 106 -2.22 3.42 -23.55
N LYS A 107 -3.32 3.05 -24.19
CA LYS A 107 -3.35 2.40 -25.50
C LYS A 107 -3.46 3.48 -26.56
N HIS A 108 -2.48 3.51 -27.47
CA HIS A 108 -2.46 4.48 -28.57
C HIS A 108 -2.51 3.78 -29.93
N LYS A 109 -2.96 4.52 -30.95
CA LYS A 109 -2.88 4.03 -32.33
C LYS A 109 -1.41 3.84 -32.74
N PRO A 110 -1.06 2.80 -33.51
CA PRO A 110 0.30 2.61 -34.00
C PRO A 110 0.83 3.86 -34.71
N PHE A 111 2.06 4.26 -34.38
CA PHE A 111 2.74 5.43 -34.95
C PHE A 111 1.98 6.78 -34.84
N SER A 112 1.08 6.93 -33.86
CA SER A 112 0.30 8.14 -33.62
C SER A 112 0.22 8.49 -32.13
N SER A 113 -0.05 9.77 -31.83
CA SER A 113 -0.36 10.25 -30.48
C SER A 113 -1.85 10.13 -30.11
N ASP A 114 -2.69 9.62 -31.00
CA ASP A 114 -4.09 9.37 -30.73
C ASP A 114 -4.25 8.28 -29.68
N ILE A 115 -4.95 8.61 -28.59
CA ILE A 115 -5.29 7.69 -27.50
C ILE A 115 -6.58 6.95 -27.87
N GLU A 116 -6.54 5.61 -27.84
CA GLU A 116 -7.71 4.75 -28.05
C GLU A 116 -8.44 4.45 -26.75
N ASP A 117 -7.69 4.14 -25.69
CA ASP A 117 -8.20 3.80 -24.36
C ASP A 117 -7.09 4.03 -23.32
N PHE A 118 -7.44 4.15 -22.04
CA PHE A 118 -6.49 4.21 -20.94
C PHE A 118 -7.05 3.67 -19.63
N VAL A 119 -6.16 3.32 -18.72
CA VAL A 119 -6.53 2.97 -17.34
C VAL A 119 -5.63 3.69 -16.36
N VAL A 120 -6.19 4.05 -15.21
CA VAL A 120 -5.43 4.58 -14.07
C VAL A 120 -5.00 3.42 -13.17
N ILE A 121 -3.81 3.51 -12.58
CA ILE A 121 -3.27 2.49 -11.69
C ILE A 121 -2.70 3.20 -10.45
N GLU A 122 -3.22 2.86 -9.27
CA GLU A 122 -2.87 3.44 -7.97
C GLU A 122 -2.26 2.39 -7.06
N PHE A 123 -1.12 2.68 -6.44
CA PHE A 123 -0.43 1.74 -5.57
C PHE A 123 -0.67 2.07 -4.09
N GLN A 124 -1.35 1.17 -3.38
CA GLN A 124 -1.55 1.31 -1.94
C GLN A 124 -0.73 0.29 -1.16
N THR A 125 0.31 0.77 -0.47
CA THR A 125 1.14 -0.06 0.41
C THR A 125 0.87 0.18 1.89
N GLY A 126 1.47 -0.66 2.74
CA GLY A 126 1.46 -0.49 4.19
C GLY A 126 2.21 0.77 4.65
N GLN A 127 1.81 1.26 5.80
CA GLN A 127 2.47 2.34 6.54
C GLN A 127 2.58 1.94 8.00
N THR A 128 3.53 2.50 8.73
CA THR A 128 3.84 2.04 10.09
C THR A 128 3.55 3.07 11.17
N THR A 129 3.09 2.60 12.32
CA THR A 129 3.23 3.30 13.60
C THR A 129 4.54 2.88 14.28
N GLY A 130 5.08 3.69 15.18
CA GLY A 130 6.33 3.35 15.87
C GLY A 130 7.55 3.28 14.94
N THR A 131 7.61 4.15 13.92
CA THR A 131 8.67 4.15 12.88
C THR A 131 10.10 4.13 13.44
N GLY A 132 10.33 4.66 14.64
CA GLY A 132 11.64 4.56 15.30
C GLY A 132 12.10 3.13 15.56
N GLN A 133 11.18 2.23 15.92
CA GLN A 133 11.49 0.81 16.13
C GLN A 133 11.78 0.09 14.81
N LEU A 134 11.10 0.47 13.72
CA LEU A 134 11.43 -0.04 12.39
C LEU A 134 12.80 0.46 11.90
N VAL A 135 13.13 1.73 12.18
CA VAL A 135 14.46 2.30 11.92
C VAL A 135 15.54 1.60 12.74
N GLN A 136 15.24 1.17 13.98
CA GLN A 136 16.17 0.35 14.74
C GLN A 136 16.42 -1.00 14.05
N GLY A 137 15.36 -1.70 13.61
CA GLY A 137 15.52 -2.95 12.86
C GLY A 137 16.31 -2.79 11.55
N LEU A 138 16.14 -1.67 10.85
CA LEU A 138 16.97 -1.33 9.70
C LEU A 138 18.46 -1.19 10.07
N LYS A 139 18.76 -0.49 11.16
CA LYS A 139 20.15 -0.31 11.63
C LYS A 139 20.79 -1.66 11.96
N ASP A 140 20.05 -2.52 12.64
CA ASP A 140 20.52 -3.87 13.02
C ASP A 140 20.77 -4.72 11.76
N CYS A 141 19.88 -4.66 10.75
CA CYS A 141 20.09 -5.30 9.44
C CYS A 141 21.40 -4.83 8.79
N ILE A 142 21.63 -3.52 8.72
CA ILE A 142 22.81 -2.94 8.05
C ILE A 142 24.10 -3.29 8.79
N LYS A 143 24.05 -3.47 10.12
CA LYS A 143 25.17 -3.96 10.92
C LYS A 143 25.45 -5.46 10.74
N GLY A 144 24.57 -6.20 10.06
CA GLY A 144 24.68 -7.65 9.88
C GLY A 144 24.20 -8.46 11.08
N GLU A 145 23.39 -7.87 11.97
CA GLU A 145 22.77 -8.60 13.07
C GLU A 145 21.67 -9.54 12.55
N ASP A 146 21.48 -10.70 13.20
CA ASP A 146 20.33 -11.56 12.91
C ASP A 146 19.04 -10.91 13.43
N VAL A 147 18.29 -10.31 12.51
CA VAL A 147 16.99 -9.70 12.77
C VAL A 147 15.82 -10.68 12.64
N GLY A 148 16.03 -11.86 12.05
CA GLY A 148 14.96 -12.82 11.77
C GLY A 148 14.33 -13.41 13.04
N GLY A 149 15.10 -13.49 14.13
CA GLY A 149 14.63 -13.88 15.46
C GLY A 149 14.13 -12.72 16.33
N LYS A 150 14.20 -11.48 15.84
CA LYS A 150 13.85 -10.28 16.62
C LYS A 150 12.45 -9.77 16.30
N SER A 151 11.85 -9.08 17.27
CA SER A 151 10.60 -8.37 17.09
C SER A 151 10.74 -6.93 17.54
N TYR A 152 10.43 -5.99 16.65
CA TYR A 152 10.53 -4.55 16.86
C TYR A 152 9.14 -3.96 17.12
N GLY A 153 9.06 -2.99 18.04
CA GLY A 153 7.80 -2.39 18.50
C GLY A 153 7.11 -1.44 17.52
N PHE A 154 6.97 -1.81 16.24
CA PHE A 154 6.19 -1.07 15.24
C PHE A 154 4.81 -1.72 15.00
N GLY A 155 3.89 -0.96 14.43
CA GLY A 155 2.56 -1.43 14.00
C GLY A 155 2.29 -1.06 12.54
N LEU A 156 1.22 -1.59 11.95
CA LEU A 156 0.67 -1.05 10.70
C LEU A 156 -0.35 0.05 11.02
N ASN A 157 -0.22 1.21 10.37
CA ASN A 157 -1.10 2.36 10.54
C ASN A 157 -2.32 2.27 9.61
N LEU A 158 -3.08 1.18 9.72
CA LEU A 158 -4.21 0.87 8.83
C LEU A 158 -5.28 1.96 8.84
N ALA A 159 -5.55 2.55 10.01
CA ALA A 159 -6.50 3.66 10.13
C ALA A 159 -6.09 4.89 9.31
N ASP A 160 -4.80 5.25 9.30
CA ASP A 160 -4.31 6.40 8.54
C ASP A 160 -4.18 6.13 7.04
N ILE A 161 -3.88 4.88 6.67
CA ILE A 161 -3.94 4.41 5.28
C ILE A 161 -5.36 4.65 4.76
N TRP A 162 -6.36 4.03 5.38
CA TRP A 162 -7.72 4.04 4.83
C TRP A 162 -8.43 5.39 4.97
N LYS A 163 -8.07 6.24 5.93
CA LYS A 163 -8.53 7.63 5.96
C LYS A 163 -8.16 8.41 4.71
N ARG A 164 -6.99 8.16 4.12
CA ARG A 164 -6.52 8.87 2.91
C ARG A 164 -6.90 8.13 1.63
N SER A 165 -6.63 6.84 1.58
CA SER A 165 -6.87 6.02 0.40
C SER A 165 -8.34 5.96 0.05
N PHE A 166 -9.23 5.85 1.05
CA PHE A 166 -10.65 5.76 0.77
C PHE A 166 -11.22 7.05 0.16
N THR A 167 -10.82 8.22 0.64
CA THR A 167 -11.20 9.49 0.00
C THR A 167 -10.67 9.59 -1.43
N GLN A 168 -9.46 9.11 -1.70
CA GLN A 168 -8.94 9.06 -3.07
C GLN A 168 -9.70 8.06 -3.95
N ILE A 169 -10.05 6.89 -3.43
CA ILE A 169 -10.88 5.89 -4.12
C ILE A 169 -12.20 6.52 -4.55
N LEU A 170 -12.90 7.19 -3.63
CA LEU A 170 -14.17 7.85 -3.93
C LEU A 170 -14.00 8.97 -4.96
N ASN A 171 -13.08 9.92 -4.72
CA ASN A 171 -12.92 11.09 -5.60
C ASN A 171 -12.44 10.71 -7.01
N LYS A 172 -11.42 9.86 -7.11
CA LYS A 172 -10.89 9.42 -8.41
C LYS A 172 -11.87 8.47 -9.10
N GLY A 173 -12.56 7.63 -8.34
CA GLY A 173 -13.57 6.73 -8.89
C GLY A 173 -14.76 7.46 -9.52
N ILE A 174 -15.25 8.56 -8.92
CA ILE A 174 -16.32 9.39 -9.52
C ILE A 174 -15.90 9.89 -10.90
N VAL A 175 -14.66 10.39 -11.02
CA VAL A 175 -14.12 10.86 -12.30
C VAL A 175 -14.08 9.71 -13.30
N MET A 176 -13.66 8.53 -12.86
CA MET A 176 -13.45 7.37 -13.71
C MET A 176 -14.76 6.74 -14.20
N GLU A 177 -15.76 6.65 -13.33
CA GLU A 177 -17.12 6.24 -13.71
C GLU A 177 -17.73 7.21 -14.72
N ASN A 178 -17.59 8.52 -14.50
CA ASN A 178 -18.12 9.53 -15.41
C ASN A 178 -17.43 9.51 -16.79
N TRP A 179 -16.17 9.09 -16.85
CA TRP A 179 -15.45 8.90 -18.12
C TRP A 179 -15.68 7.54 -18.75
N GLY A 180 -16.26 6.57 -18.04
CA GLY A 180 -16.39 5.20 -18.50
C GLY A 180 -15.04 4.46 -18.60
N HIS A 181 -14.05 4.85 -17.81
CA HIS A 181 -12.70 4.27 -17.82
C HIS A 181 -12.38 3.63 -16.45
N LYS A 182 -11.46 2.66 -16.41
CA LYS A 182 -11.15 1.93 -15.18
C LYS A 182 -10.00 2.55 -14.38
N ILE A 183 -10.10 2.44 -13.06
CA ILE A 183 -9.03 2.68 -12.11
C ILE A 183 -8.72 1.41 -11.31
N PHE A 184 -7.47 0.96 -11.37
CA PHE A 184 -6.96 -0.21 -10.68
C PHE A 184 -6.22 0.18 -9.41
N TRP A 185 -6.76 -0.21 -8.25
CA TRP A 185 -6.13 -0.06 -6.95
C TRP A 185 -5.35 -1.33 -6.61
N VAL A 186 -4.02 -1.21 -6.54
CA VAL A 186 -3.08 -2.31 -6.32
C VAL A 186 -2.71 -2.36 -4.85
N ILE A 187 -3.12 -3.43 -4.16
CA ILE A 187 -3.08 -3.50 -2.70
C ILE A 187 -2.64 -4.90 -2.26
N GLN A 188 -2.02 -5.03 -1.08
CA GLN A 188 -1.77 -6.34 -0.48
C GLN A 188 -2.89 -6.80 0.44
N GLU A 189 -3.06 -8.12 0.52
CA GLU A 189 -4.08 -8.82 1.31
C GLU A 189 -4.26 -8.23 2.73
N PRO A 190 -3.21 -8.08 3.56
CA PRO A 190 -3.43 -7.68 4.95
C PRO A 190 -3.91 -6.22 5.08
N VAL A 191 -3.58 -5.38 4.10
CA VAL A 191 -4.02 -3.98 4.05
C VAL A 191 -5.46 -3.94 3.53
N TYR A 192 -5.76 -4.69 2.48
CA TYR A 192 -7.09 -4.77 1.87
C TYR A 192 -8.14 -5.38 2.80
N GLN A 193 -7.79 -6.43 3.55
CA GLN A 193 -8.72 -7.04 4.50
C GLN A 193 -9.17 -6.07 5.61
N ASP A 194 -8.31 -5.12 6.04
CA ASP A 194 -8.75 -4.05 6.97
C ASP A 194 -9.80 -3.15 6.33
N PHE A 195 -9.68 -2.84 5.03
CA PHE A 195 -10.68 -2.07 4.30
C PHE A 195 -12.03 -2.78 4.25
N LEU A 196 -12.03 -4.06 3.87
CA LEU A 196 -13.23 -4.87 3.82
C LEU A 196 -13.93 -4.94 5.18
N ASN A 197 -13.16 -5.22 6.24
CA ASN A 197 -13.71 -5.31 7.59
C ASN A 197 -14.19 -3.96 8.13
N ARG A 198 -13.44 -2.89 7.84
CA ARG A 198 -13.75 -1.53 8.30
C ARG A 198 -15.07 -1.05 7.75
N TYR A 199 -15.37 -1.33 6.49
CA TYR A 199 -16.55 -0.82 5.79
C TYR A 199 -17.59 -1.89 5.48
N ASN A 200 -17.42 -3.10 6.01
CA ASN A 200 -18.32 -4.24 5.78
C ASN A 200 -18.53 -4.56 4.28
N LEU A 201 -17.42 -4.58 3.54
CA LEU A 201 -17.38 -4.86 2.10
C LEU A 201 -16.95 -6.30 1.78
N ASN A 202 -16.94 -7.20 2.78
CA ASN A 202 -16.55 -8.60 2.55
C ASN A 202 -17.52 -9.27 1.54
N GLY A 203 -16.95 -10.01 0.59
CA GLY A 203 -17.72 -10.74 -0.43
C GLY A 203 -18.01 -9.96 -1.71
N MET A 204 -17.35 -8.81 -1.94
CA MET A 204 -17.39 -8.16 -3.24
C MET A 204 -16.92 -9.12 -4.35
N ALA A 205 -17.65 -9.15 -5.45
CA ALA A 205 -17.30 -9.90 -6.65
C ALA A 205 -16.67 -8.98 -7.70
N TYR A 206 -16.02 -9.58 -8.70
CA TYR A 206 -15.58 -8.85 -9.88
C TYR A 206 -16.73 -8.73 -10.89
N HIS A 207 -16.91 -7.52 -11.38
CA HIS A 207 -17.90 -7.08 -12.35
C HIS A 207 -17.18 -6.19 -13.36
N ASP A 208 -17.25 -6.53 -14.64
CA ASP A 208 -16.45 -5.84 -15.66
C ASP A 208 -16.97 -4.43 -15.97
N GLU A 209 -18.24 -4.17 -15.69
CA GLU A 209 -18.90 -2.87 -15.79
C GLU A 209 -18.41 -1.86 -14.75
N HIS A 210 -17.77 -2.31 -13.65
CA HIS A 210 -17.29 -1.42 -12.61
C HIS A 210 -15.99 -0.71 -13.01
N ALA A 211 -15.95 0.61 -12.80
CA ALA A 211 -14.76 1.42 -13.03
C ALA A 211 -13.71 1.24 -11.92
N THR A 212 -14.13 1.10 -10.66
CA THR A 212 -13.21 0.92 -9.54
C THR A 212 -12.89 -0.55 -9.33
N VAL A 213 -11.66 -0.91 -9.63
CA VAL A 213 -11.17 -2.29 -9.56
C VAL A 213 -10.08 -2.41 -8.50
N PHE A 214 -10.22 -3.34 -7.58
CA PHE A 214 -9.20 -3.71 -6.60
C PHE A 214 -8.46 -4.94 -7.12
N THR A 215 -7.15 -4.81 -7.34
CA THR A 215 -6.29 -5.94 -7.72
C THR A 215 -5.33 -6.25 -6.57
N ILE A 216 -5.45 -7.45 -6.03
CA ILE A 216 -4.80 -7.82 -4.79
C ILE A 216 -3.57 -8.65 -5.16
N TYR A 217 -2.44 -8.25 -4.57
CA TYR A 217 -1.16 -8.91 -4.74
C TYR A 217 -0.64 -9.41 -3.40
N ASP A 218 0.24 -10.40 -3.43
CA ASP A 218 1.04 -10.74 -2.26
C ASP A 218 2.47 -11.12 -2.65
N MET A 219 3.29 -11.43 -1.66
CA MET A 219 4.68 -11.79 -1.83
C MET A 219 4.97 -13.17 -1.24
N LYS A 220 5.44 -14.08 -2.09
CA LYS A 220 5.90 -15.40 -1.70
C LYS A 220 7.41 -15.47 -1.75
N LYS A 221 8.01 -16.23 -0.84
CA LYS A 221 9.47 -16.42 -0.84
C LYS A 221 9.83 -17.59 -1.75
N GLU A 222 10.62 -17.33 -2.78
CA GLU A 222 11.10 -18.33 -3.74
C GLU A 222 12.59 -18.09 -4.01
N SER A 223 13.39 -19.17 -3.99
CA SER A 223 14.84 -19.11 -4.24
C SER A 223 15.55 -18.01 -3.45
N GLY A 224 15.15 -17.83 -2.18
CA GLY A 224 15.73 -16.85 -1.27
C GLY A 224 15.18 -15.42 -1.40
N LYS A 225 14.44 -15.09 -2.47
CA LYS A 225 13.88 -13.75 -2.74
C LYS A 225 12.36 -13.71 -2.53
N TYR A 226 11.79 -12.53 -2.37
CA TYR A 226 10.34 -12.35 -2.37
C TYR A 226 9.86 -12.01 -3.79
N ASN A 227 8.90 -12.76 -4.29
CA ASN A 227 8.29 -12.57 -5.60
C ASN A 227 6.85 -12.11 -5.44
N LEU A 228 6.53 -10.99 -6.09
CA LEU A 228 5.19 -10.44 -6.20
C LEU A 228 4.36 -11.29 -7.15
N PHE A 229 3.14 -11.63 -6.73
CA PHE A 229 2.17 -12.37 -7.54
C PHE A 229 0.76 -11.84 -7.26
N ASP A 230 -0.12 -11.90 -8.27
CA ASP A 230 -1.54 -11.57 -8.10
C ASP A 230 -2.28 -12.70 -7.39
N THR A 231 -3.26 -12.34 -6.56
CA THR A 231 -4.08 -13.29 -5.80
C THR A 231 -5.50 -13.31 -6.32
N ARG A 232 -6.18 -12.15 -6.29
CA ARG A 232 -7.56 -12.01 -6.75
C ARG A 232 -7.85 -10.58 -7.20
N ILE A 233 -9.05 -10.43 -7.75
CA ILE A 233 -9.59 -9.17 -8.21
C ILE A 233 -11.03 -9.03 -7.71
N GLU A 234 -11.37 -7.83 -7.29
CA GLU A 234 -12.70 -7.43 -6.85
C GLU A 234 -13.00 -6.06 -7.46
N SER A 235 -14.25 -5.64 -7.47
CA SER A 235 -14.64 -4.37 -8.05
C SER A 235 -15.90 -3.83 -7.38
N SER A 236 -16.11 -2.52 -7.48
CA SER A 236 -17.30 -1.87 -6.91
C SER A 236 -17.67 -0.64 -7.72
N THR A 237 -18.94 -0.24 -7.63
CA THR A 237 -19.35 1.12 -7.94
C THR A 237 -18.99 2.07 -6.80
N ILE A 238 -18.87 3.36 -7.07
CA ILE A 238 -18.69 4.38 -6.04
C ILE A 238 -19.94 4.53 -5.17
N ASP A 239 -21.13 4.34 -5.73
CA ASP A 239 -22.38 4.35 -4.96
C ASP A 239 -22.40 3.25 -3.88
N ASP A 240 -21.97 2.03 -4.22
CA ASP A 240 -21.87 0.93 -3.24
C ASP A 240 -20.84 1.24 -2.14
N LEU A 241 -19.69 1.81 -2.52
CA LEU A 241 -18.66 2.21 -1.55
C LEU A 241 -19.15 3.33 -0.62
N PHE A 242 -19.86 4.33 -1.15
CA PHE A 242 -20.47 5.39 -0.34
C PHE A 242 -21.56 4.84 0.58
N ASN A 243 -22.41 3.94 0.06
CA ASN A 243 -23.46 3.32 0.83
C ASN A 243 -22.87 2.53 2.02
N ALA A 244 -21.84 1.72 1.76
CA ALA A 244 -21.12 0.98 2.79
C ALA A 244 -20.45 1.89 3.83
N PHE A 245 -19.87 3.02 3.39
CA PHE A 245 -19.32 4.02 4.30
C PHE A 245 -20.39 4.64 5.21
N ARG A 246 -21.51 5.05 4.62
CA ARG A 246 -22.61 5.74 5.32
C ARG A 246 -23.35 4.82 6.29
N ASN A 247 -23.56 3.57 5.90
CA ASN A 247 -24.35 2.58 6.64
C ASN A 247 -23.47 1.55 7.36
N ASN A 248 -22.25 1.95 7.73
CA ASN A 248 -21.30 1.07 8.38
C ASN A 248 -21.86 0.54 9.73
N PRO A 249 -22.02 -0.79 9.91
CA PRO A 249 -22.58 -1.36 11.12
C PRO A 249 -21.66 -1.23 12.34
N ASN A 250 -20.37 -0.90 12.14
CA ASN A 250 -19.38 -0.80 13.20
C ASN A 250 -19.43 0.52 13.99
N ILE A 251 -20.60 1.17 14.07
CA ILE A 251 -20.76 2.42 14.83
C ILE A 251 -20.71 2.10 16.34
N PRO A 252 -19.73 2.64 17.08
CA PRO A 252 -19.62 2.37 18.51
C PRO A 252 -20.79 2.99 19.28
N SER A 253 -21.30 2.28 20.28
CA SER A 253 -22.43 2.78 21.06
C SER A 253 -22.05 4.03 21.88
N LYS A 254 -22.95 5.02 21.92
CA LYS A 254 -22.83 6.19 22.81
C LYS A 254 -22.63 5.76 24.26
N LYS A 255 -23.30 4.70 24.71
CA LYS A 255 -23.21 4.15 26.07
C LYS A 255 -21.77 3.71 26.41
N THR A 256 -21.11 3.00 25.50
CA THR A 256 -19.70 2.59 25.67
C THR A 256 -18.80 3.80 25.86
N PHE A 257 -18.97 4.83 25.03
CA PHE A 257 -18.17 6.05 25.13
C PHE A 257 -18.43 6.81 26.43
N VAL A 258 -19.70 6.98 26.82
CA VAL A 258 -20.08 7.63 28.09
C VAL A 258 -19.49 6.90 29.29
N ASN A 259 -19.53 5.56 29.31
CA ASN A 259 -18.92 4.78 30.40
C ASN A 259 -17.41 5.03 30.50
N LYS A 260 -16.71 5.07 29.36
CA LYS A 260 -15.28 5.41 29.31
C LYS A 260 -14.99 6.82 29.85
N LEU A 261 -15.86 7.79 29.56
CA LEU A 261 -15.75 9.15 30.10
C LEU A 261 -15.95 9.18 31.61
N LYS A 262 -16.96 8.46 32.13
CA LYS A 262 -17.21 8.34 33.58
C LYS A 262 -15.98 7.79 34.31
N THR A 263 -15.40 6.69 33.83
CA THR A 263 -14.18 6.13 34.43
C THR A 263 -13.02 7.13 34.45
N LYS A 264 -12.81 7.87 33.36
CA LYS A 264 -11.77 8.91 33.30
C LYS A 264 -12.05 10.10 34.22
N LEU A 265 -13.32 10.47 34.37
CA LEU A 265 -13.73 11.56 35.25
C LEU A 265 -13.49 11.21 36.72
N THR A 266 -13.90 10.01 37.16
CA THR A 266 -13.67 9.51 38.51
C THR A 266 -12.18 9.51 38.86
N ALA A 267 -11.33 8.93 38.00
CA ALA A 267 -9.89 8.91 38.21
C ALA A 267 -9.28 10.33 38.36
N LYS A 268 -9.79 11.30 37.58
CA LYS A 268 -9.34 12.70 37.67
C LYS A 268 -9.85 13.42 38.93
N MET A 269 -11.02 13.07 39.42
CA MET A 269 -11.57 13.61 40.67
C MET A 269 -10.81 13.07 41.89
N GLU A 270 -10.48 11.78 41.93
CA GLU A 270 -9.67 11.16 42.98
C GLU A 270 -8.25 11.74 43.06
N LEU A 271 -7.65 12.08 41.92
CA LEU A 271 -6.34 12.75 41.85
C LEU A 271 -6.40 14.20 42.40
N LYS A 272 -7.55 14.89 42.28
CA LYS A 272 -7.72 16.25 42.79
C LYS A 272 -7.99 16.32 44.29
N LEU A 273 -8.49 15.23 44.90
CA LEU A 273 -8.75 15.12 46.34
C LEU A 273 -7.49 14.75 47.16
N LYS A 274 -6.35 14.53 46.50
CA LYS A 274 -5.06 14.18 47.12
C LYS A 274 -4.08 15.37 47.24
N PHE A 275 -4.57 16.60 47.10
CA PHE A 275 -3.84 17.84 47.36
C PHE A 275 -4.49 18.60 48.52
#